data_AF-A0A067E449-F1
#
_entry.id   AF-A0A067E449-F1
#
_cell.length_a   1.000
_cell.length_b   1.000
_cell.length_c   1.000
_cell.angle_alpha   90.00
_cell.angle_beta   90.00
_cell.angle_gamma   90.00
#
_symmetry.space_group_name_H-M   'P 1'
#
loop_
_entity.id
_entity.type
_entity.pdbx_description
1 polymer ?
#
loop_
_entity_poly.entity_id
_entity_poly.type
_entity_poly.pdbx_seq_one_letter_code
_entity_poly.pdbx_strand_id
1 'polypeptide(L)'
;MINLNNMRVYVILSNAYAAARRWKDTARLRVSVRNKGMKKTPACSWTEIKSHPYRLRINEALKDLFERMEQEGYVPTTKEALHDVEDEQKKNLLHYHSGRFAIVFGAISTPDGRTIRLINNL
;
A
#
# COMPACT_ATOMS: atom_id res chain seq x y z
N MET A 1 -30.59 -3.14 2.36
CA MET A 1 -30.19 -2.40 1.13
C MET A 1 -28.81 -1.79 1.39
N ILE A 2 -27.77 -2.19 0.64
CA ILE A 2 -26.40 -1.72 0.90
C ILE A 2 -26.23 -0.31 0.33
N ASN A 3 -25.87 0.68 1.16
CA ASN A 3 -25.72 2.08 0.74
C ASN A 3 -24.39 2.30 0.00
N LEU A 4 -24.47 2.44 -1.33
CA LEU A 4 -23.33 2.67 -2.23
C LEU A 4 -22.85 4.14 -2.29
N ASN A 5 -23.39 5.05 -1.46
CA ASN A 5 -22.86 6.41 -1.31
C ASN A 5 -21.74 6.49 -0.27
N ASN A 6 -21.34 5.36 0.33
CA ASN A 6 -20.18 5.27 1.22
C ASN A 6 -18.98 4.67 0.48
N MET A 7 -17.87 5.40 0.44
CA MET A 7 -16.66 4.96 -0.25
C MET A 7 -16.04 3.69 0.35
N ARG A 8 -16.21 3.42 1.66
CA ARG A 8 -15.77 2.16 2.27
C ARG A 8 -16.53 0.97 1.71
N VAL A 9 -17.84 1.12 1.50
CA VAL A 9 -18.70 0.06 0.93
C VAL A 9 -18.29 -0.24 -0.51
N TYR A 10 -17.97 0.80 -1.30
CA TYR A 10 -17.39 0.62 -2.63
C TYR A 10 -16.09 -0.18 -2.59
N VAL A 11 -15.15 0.18 -1.72
CA VAL A 11 -13.85 -0.51 -1.60
C VAL A 11 -14.05 -1.98 -1.25
N ILE A 12 -14.91 -2.27 -0.27
CA ILE A 12 -15.21 -3.65 0.16
C ILE A 12 -15.84 -4.45 -1.00
N LEU A 13 -16.81 -3.87 -1.71
CA LEU A 13 -17.48 -4.55 -2.81
C LEU A 13 -16.55 -4.75 -4.04
N SER A 14 -15.72 -3.75 -4.34
CA SER A 14 -14.69 -3.84 -5.37
C SER A 14 -13.70 -4.96 -5.05
N ASN A 15 -13.30 -5.08 -3.78
CA ASN A 15 -12.41 -6.13 -3.33
C ASN A 15 -13.07 -7.52 -3.41
N ALA A 16 -14.35 -7.63 -3.04
CA ALA A 16 -15.10 -8.87 -3.18
C ALA A 16 -15.21 -9.33 -4.65
N TYR A 17 -15.47 -8.42 -5.59
CA TYR A 17 -15.48 -8.74 -7.01
C TYR A 17 -14.10 -9.13 -7.55
N ALA A 18 -13.04 -8.42 -7.13
CA ALA A 18 -11.68 -8.75 -7.52
C ALA A 18 -11.25 -10.13 -6.98
N ALA A 19 -11.56 -10.44 -5.71
CA ALA A 19 -11.28 -11.74 -5.11
C ALA A 19 -12.00 -12.90 -5.84
N ALA A 20 -13.21 -12.64 -6.36
CA ALA A 20 -13.97 -13.57 -7.19
C ALA A 20 -13.56 -13.58 -8.68
N ARG A 21 -12.48 -12.88 -9.07
CA ARG A 21 -12.04 -12.70 -10.48
C ARG A 21 -13.11 -12.10 -11.40
N ARG A 22 -14.06 -11.35 -10.84
CA ARG A 22 -15.17 -10.69 -11.56
C ARG A 22 -14.74 -9.31 -12.06
N TRP A 23 -13.73 -9.27 -12.92
CA TRP A 23 -13.11 -8.02 -13.39
C TRP A 23 -14.08 -7.06 -14.11
N LYS A 24 -15.04 -7.62 -14.87
CA LYS A 24 -16.11 -6.84 -15.52
C LYS A 24 -16.98 -6.10 -14.50
N ASP A 25 -17.28 -6.74 -13.37
CA ASP A 25 -18.03 -6.11 -12.28
C ASP A 25 -17.22 -5.01 -11.59
N THR A 26 -15.93 -5.24 -11.35
CA THR A 26 -15.01 -4.21 -10.81
C THR A 26 -14.90 -3.00 -11.74
N ALA A 27 -14.89 -3.21 -13.07
CA ALA A 27 -14.89 -2.13 -14.06
C ALA A 27 -16.21 -1.34 -14.06
N ARG A 28 -17.36 -2.02 -14.04
CA ARG A 28 -18.68 -1.38 -13.93
C ARG A 28 -18.81 -0.54 -12.65
N LEU A 29 -18.36 -1.08 -11.53
CA LEU A 29 -18.37 -0.40 -10.24
C LEU A 29 -17.51 0.89 -10.27
N ARG A 30 -16.32 0.83 -10.89
CA ARG A 30 -15.44 2.00 -11.10
C ARG A 30 -16.11 3.11 -11.91
N VAL A 31 -16.78 2.74 -13.01
CA VAL A 31 -17.53 3.71 -13.85
C VAL A 31 -18.67 4.34 -13.05
N SER A 32 -19.41 3.54 -12.27
CA SER A 32 -20.51 4.06 -11.44
C SER A 32 -20.03 5.08 -10.40
N VAL A 33 -18.92 4.80 -9.70
CA VAL A 33 -18.33 5.72 -8.71
C VAL A 33 -17.81 6.99 -9.36
N ARG A 34 -17.19 6.89 -10.54
CA ARG A 34 -16.75 8.05 -11.32
C ARG A 34 -17.94 8.93 -11.73
N ASN A 35 -19.01 8.33 -12.24
CA ASN A 35 -20.22 9.05 -12.66
C ASN A 35 -20.92 9.75 -11.48
N LYS A 36 -20.77 9.22 -10.27
CA LYS A 36 -21.24 9.84 -9.02
C LYS A 36 -20.30 10.92 -8.46
N GLY A 37 -19.16 11.19 -9.11
CA GLY A 37 -18.17 12.18 -8.65
C GLY A 37 -17.42 11.79 -7.37
N MET A 38 -17.55 10.55 -6.92
CA MET A 38 -16.95 10.10 -5.66
C MET A 38 -15.43 9.88 -5.83
N LYS A 39 -14.64 10.49 -4.95
CA LYS A 39 -13.16 10.36 -4.94
C LYS A 39 -12.70 9.65 -3.67
N LYS A 40 -11.73 8.74 -3.80
CA LYS A 40 -11.08 8.13 -2.63
C LYS A 40 -10.10 9.16 -2.07
N THR A 41 -10.13 9.41 -0.77
CA THR A 41 -9.00 10.06 -0.11
C THR A 41 -7.80 9.11 -0.22
N PRO A 42 -6.66 9.53 -0.80
CA PRO A 42 -5.46 8.70 -0.82
C PRO A 42 -5.08 8.29 0.60
N ALA A 43 -4.72 7.02 0.79
CA ALA A 43 -4.12 6.58 2.04
C ALA A 43 -2.70 7.16 2.09
N CYS A 44 -2.43 7.96 3.12
CA CYS A 44 -1.12 8.58 3.33
C CYS A 44 -0.57 8.13 4.69
N SER A 45 0.73 7.90 4.72
CA SER A 45 1.50 7.65 5.94
C SER A 45 2.64 8.66 6.00
N TRP A 46 2.85 9.28 7.16
CA TRP A 46 3.93 10.24 7.37
C TRP A 46 4.72 9.90 8.63
N THR A 47 5.99 10.29 8.63
CA THR A 47 6.93 10.09 9.74
C THR A 47 7.30 11.44 10.35
N GLU A 48 7.39 11.50 11.66
CA GLU A 48 7.75 12.70 12.40
C GLU A 48 9.28 12.89 12.48
N ILE A 49 9.95 12.91 11.31
CA ILE A 49 11.41 13.00 11.20
C ILE A 49 11.77 14.25 10.41
N LYS A 50 12.68 15.07 10.96
CA LYS A 50 13.17 16.28 10.29
C LYS A 50 14.00 15.89 9.06
N SER A 51 13.59 16.42 7.91
CA SER A 51 14.04 16.04 6.56
C SER A 51 15.55 16.05 6.35
N HIS A 52 16.07 14.95 5.77
CA HIS A 52 17.38 14.88 5.13
C HIS A 52 17.18 14.39 3.66
N PRO A 53 17.98 14.87 2.69
CA PRO A 53 17.74 14.65 1.26
C PRO A 53 18.26 13.28 0.79
N TYR A 54 17.72 12.17 1.32
CA TYR A 54 18.22 10.82 1.06
C TYR A 54 17.26 9.91 0.30
N ARG A 55 16.42 10.46 -0.57
CA ARG A 55 15.40 9.69 -1.31
C ARG A 55 15.97 8.49 -2.10
N LEU A 56 17.17 8.63 -2.67
CA LEU A 56 17.88 7.54 -3.36
C LEU A 56 18.36 6.45 -2.39
N ARG A 57 19.01 6.84 -1.29
CA ARG A 57 19.50 5.89 -0.27
C ARG A 57 18.37 5.10 0.39
N ILE A 58 17.17 5.68 0.50
CA ILE A 58 16.00 4.97 1.05
C ILE A 58 15.58 3.84 0.13
N ASN A 59 15.55 4.05 -1.20
CA ASN A 59 15.17 3.00 -2.13
C ASN A 59 16.17 1.83 -2.13
N GLU A 60 17.46 2.14 -2.06
CA GLU A 60 18.53 1.13 -1.94
C GLU A 60 18.40 0.36 -0.62
N ALA A 61 18.30 1.07 0.51
CA ALA A 61 18.13 0.43 1.82
C ALA A 61 16.84 -0.41 1.91
N LEU A 62 15.76 0.02 1.25
CA LEU A 62 14.52 -0.72 1.19
C LEU A 62 14.70 -2.02 0.39
N LYS A 63 15.39 -1.95 -0.75
CA LYS A 63 15.70 -3.12 -1.58
C LYS A 63 16.56 -4.12 -0.79
N ASP A 64 17.65 -3.65 -0.18
CA ASP A 64 18.54 -4.47 0.63
C ASP A 64 17.81 -5.15 1.81
N LEU A 65 16.91 -4.42 2.47
CA LEU A 65 16.11 -4.96 3.56
C LEU A 65 15.20 -6.08 3.07
N PHE A 66 14.54 -5.89 1.92
CA PHE A 66 13.68 -6.93 1.34
C PHE A 66 14.45 -8.17 0.94
N GLU A 67 15.59 -8.02 0.28
CA GLU A 67 16.45 -9.16 -0.09
C GLU A 67 16.88 -9.95 1.14
N ARG A 68 17.28 -9.28 2.23
CA ARG A 68 17.62 -9.94 3.50
C ARG A 68 16.42 -10.62 4.13
N MET A 69 15.25 -9.97 4.16
CA MET A 69 14.04 -10.59 4.68
C MET A 69 13.68 -11.87 3.91
N GLU A 70 13.78 -11.86 2.58
CA GLU A 70 13.54 -13.05 1.76
C GLU A 70 14.56 -14.16 2.01
N GLN A 71 15.84 -13.82 2.21
CA GLN A 71 16.88 -14.79 2.61
C GLN A 71 16.59 -15.45 3.97
N GLU A 72 16.01 -14.69 4.89
CA GLU A 72 15.55 -15.18 6.21
C GLU A 72 14.17 -15.90 6.13
N GLY A 73 13.63 -16.11 4.93
CA GLY A 73 12.41 -16.88 4.70
C GLY A 73 11.11 -16.08 4.73
N TYR A 74 11.17 -14.74 4.73
CA TYR A 74 9.98 -13.91 4.54
C TYR A 74 9.37 -14.13 3.16
N VAL A 75 8.08 -14.51 3.13
CA VAL A 75 7.33 -14.65 1.88
C VAL A 75 6.29 -13.50 1.80
N PRO A 76 6.38 -12.60 0.80
CA PRO A 76 5.41 -11.53 0.64
C PRO A 76 4.00 -12.07 0.37
N THR A 77 3.02 -11.69 1.19
CA THR A 77 1.61 -12.05 0.96
C THR A 77 1.05 -11.24 -0.21
N THR A 78 0.94 -11.85 -1.39
CA THR A 78 0.34 -11.23 -2.59
C THR A 78 -1.19 -11.36 -2.64
N LYS A 79 -1.79 -12.16 -1.74
CA LYS A 79 -3.23 -12.47 -1.71
C LYS A 79 -4.13 -11.24 -1.55
N GLU A 80 -3.61 -10.17 -0.96
CA GLU A 80 -4.34 -8.92 -0.71
C GLU A 80 -4.13 -7.87 -1.81
N ALA A 81 -3.17 -8.08 -2.72
CA ALA A 81 -2.95 -7.24 -3.88
C ALA A 81 -3.96 -7.63 -4.98
N LEU A 82 -5.20 -7.16 -4.82
CA LEU A 82 -6.34 -7.43 -5.70
C LEU A 82 -6.28 -6.71 -7.07
N HIS A 83 -5.07 -6.40 -7.52
CA HIS A 83 -4.80 -5.85 -8.84
C HIS A 83 -4.71 -6.98 -9.86
N ASP A 84 -5.31 -6.78 -11.04
CA ASP A 84 -5.20 -7.68 -12.19
C ASP A 84 -3.84 -7.47 -12.89
N VAL A 85 -2.78 -7.83 -12.18
CA VAL A 85 -1.38 -7.74 -12.62
C VAL A 85 -0.67 -9.03 -12.23
N GLU A 86 0.44 -9.34 -12.90
CA GLU A 86 1.21 -10.55 -12.62
C GLU A 86 1.70 -10.56 -11.17
N ASP A 87 1.91 -11.74 -10.58
CA ASP A 87 2.29 -11.85 -9.17
C ASP A 87 3.64 -11.15 -8.87
N GLU A 88 4.53 -11.09 -9.86
CA GLU A 88 5.78 -10.31 -9.80
C GLU A 88 5.52 -8.80 -9.70
N GLN A 89 4.52 -8.31 -10.41
CA GLN A 89 4.08 -6.91 -10.32
C GLN A 89 3.36 -6.62 -9.00
N LYS A 90 2.62 -7.59 -8.45
CA LYS A 90 2.03 -7.47 -7.10
C LYS A 90 3.09 -7.37 -6.00
N LYS A 91 4.16 -8.17 -6.09
CA LYS A 91 5.32 -8.08 -5.18
C LYS A 91 5.95 -6.68 -5.26
N ASN A 92 6.18 -6.18 -6.47
CA ASN A 92 6.67 -4.81 -6.70
C ASN A 92 5.76 -3.73 -6.09
N LEU A 93 4.44 -3.84 -6.24
CA LEU A 93 3.51 -2.91 -5.58
C LEU A 93 3.60 -2.98 -4.04
N LEU A 94 3.82 -4.17 -3.48
CA LEU A 94 4.00 -4.34 -2.04
C LEU A 94 5.32 -3.75 -1.53
N HIS A 95 6.39 -3.75 -2.35
CA HIS A 95 7.66 -3.14 -1.99
C HIS A 95 7.49 -1.64 -1.73
N TYR A 96 6.73 -0.93 -2.56
CA TYR A 96 6.57 0.53 -2.47
C TYR A 96 5.41 1.01 -1.58
N HIS A 97 4.93 0.20 -0.63
CA HIS A 97 3.95 0.69 0.34
C HIS A 97 4.55 1.79 1.21
N SER A 98 3.87 2.94 1.27
CA SER A 98 4.33 4.14 1.98
C SER A 98 4.66 3.90 3.45
N GLY A 99 3.98 2.96 4.11
CA GLY A 99 4.29 2.54 5.49
C GLY A 99 5.64 1.82 5.62
N ARG A 100 6.04 1.01 4.63
CA ARG A 100 7.35 0.35 4.61
C ARG A 100 8.46 1.35 4.35
N PHE A 101 8.23 2.28 3.44
CA PHE A 101 9.13 3.42 3.20
C PHE A 101 9.34 4.24 4.47
N ALA A 102 8.26 4.53 5.19
CA ALA A 102 8.30 5.26 6.45
C ALA A 102 9.10 4.53 7.55
N ILE A 103 9.00 3.20 7.64
CA ILE A 103 9.78 2.40 8.59
C ILE A 103 11.28 2.45 8.24
N VAL A 104 11.64 2.21 6.97
CA VAL A 104 13.04 2.24 6.54
C VAL A 104 13.63 3.63 6.68
N PHE A 105 12.89 4.66 6.28
CA PHE A 105 13.30 6.05 6.49
C PHE A 105 13.51 6.35 7.97
N GLY A 106 12.61 5.85 8.82
CA GLY A 106 12.73 5.87 10.27
C GLY A 106 14.05 5.29 10.75
N ALA A 107 14.33 4.05 10.39
CA ALA A 107 15.51 3.32 10.82
C ALA A 107 16.82 3.99 10.38
N ILE A 108 16.91 4.47 9.12
CA ILE A 108 18.16 5.07 8.63
C ILE A 108 18.40 6.51 9.12
N SER A 109 17.33 7.21 9.52
CA SER A 109 17.39 8.64 9.87
C SER A 109 17.40 8.89 11.38
N THR A 110 17.28 7.83 12.18
CA THR A 110 17.08 7.93 13.62
C THR A 110 18.21 7.18 14.34
N PRO A 111 18.91 7.79 15.31
CA PRO A 111 19.93 7.11 16.10
C PRO A 111 19.38 5.95 16.92
N ASP A 112 20.25 5.01 17.30
CA ASP A 112 19.89 3.87 18.12
C ASP A 112 19.22 4.29 19.44
N GLY A 113 18.22 3.51 19.87
CA GLY A 113 17.48 3.75 21.11
C GLY A 113 16.38 4.81 21.03
N ARG A 114 16.12 5.41 19.86
CA ARG A 114 15.02 6.36 19.65
C ARG A 114 13.78 5.67 19.07
N THR A 115 12.61 6.03 19.58
CA THR A 115 11.32 5.53 19.11
C THR A 115 10.91 6.14 17.77
N ILE A 116 10.56 5.29 16.80
CA ILE A 116 9.92 5.70 15.53
C ILE A 116 8.40 5.49 15.66
N ARG A 117 7.61 6.53 15.39
CA ARG A 117 6.14 6.44 15.37
C ARG A 117 5.62 6.53 13.94
N LEU A 118 4.84 5.54 13.52
CA LEU A 118 4.14 5.52 12.24
C LEU A 118 2.66 5.82 12.46
N ILE A 119 2.15 6.85 11.80
CA ILE A 119 0.72 7.19 11.83
C ILE A 119 0.15 6.95 10.43
N ASN A 120 -0.92 6.17 10.37
CA ASN A 120 -1.63 5.86 9.15
C ASN A 120 -3.06 6.42 9.21
N ASN A 121 -3.49 7.07 8.13
CA ASN A 121 -4.89 7.44 7.91
C ASN A 121 -5.52 6.41 6.97
N LEU A 122 -6.07 5.33 7.55
CA LEU A 122 -6.77 4.24 6.82
C LEU A 122 -8.30 4.39 6.85
#